data_AF-A0A5D0G3Y4-F1
#
_entry.id   AF-A0A5D0G3Y4-F1
#
_cell.length_a   1.000
_cell.length_b   1.000
_cell.length_c   1.000
_cell.angle_alpha   90.00
_cell.angle_beta   90.00
_cell.angle_gamma   90.00
#
_symmetry.space_group_name_H-M   'P 1'
#
loop_
_entity.id
_entity.type
_entity.pdbx_description
1 polymer ?
#
loop_
_entity_poly.entity_id
_entity_poly.type
_entity_poly.pdbx_seq_one_letter_code
_entity_poly.pdbx_strand_id
1 'polypeptide(L)'
;MNDIDKQLFLKYFIPTETERKRKVMFENGSSITTKYKSEFKYYVKYLPGNYADYYSPEFIFKTENDLKIIPIPNFFTFLLIPIALVILNYFENVELENIWTILIALIGFLIFVQILLIFPSIMNIRKRVNEKQKN
;
A
#
# COMPACT_ATOMS: atom_id res chain seq x y z
N MET A 1 6.60 -14.67 6.34
CA MET A 1 7.79 -14.10 7.01
C MET A 1 8.16 -15.08 8.07
N ASN A 2 9.43 -15.43 8.19
CA ASN A 2 9.87 -16.20 9.35
C ASN A 2 9.78 -15.29 10.60
N ASP A 3 9.91 -15.86 11.80
CA ASP A 3 9.77 -15.07 13.03
C ASP A 3 10.91 -14.07 13.25
N ILE A 4 12.08 -14.31 12.64
CA ILE A 4 13.23 -13.40 12.66
C ILE A 4 12.92 -12.13 11.85
N ASP A 5 12.39 -12.27 10.63
CA ASP A 5 11.95 -11.17 9.78
C ASP A 5 10.88 -10.34 10.49
N LYS A 6 9.97 -11.00 11.23
CA LYS A 6 8.92 -10.33 12.01
C LYS A 6 9.53 -9.49 13.13
N GLN A 7 10.42 -10.06 13.93
CA GLN A 7 11.08 -9.33 15.02
C GLN A 7 11.91 -8.15 14.50
N LEU A 8 12.60 -8.33 13.37
CA LEU A 8 13.34 -7.24 12.72
C LEU A 8 12.41 -6.14 12.22
N PHE A 9 11.28 -6.53 11.61
CA PHE A 9 10.30 -5.58 11.13
C PHE A 9 9.74 -4.74 12.28
N LEU A 10 9.39 -5.40 13.40
CA LEU A 10 8.96 -4.74 14.62
C LEU A 10 10.05 -3.80 15.17
N LYS A 11 11.31 -4.24 15.25
CA LYS A 11 12.41 -3.45 15.82
C LYS A 11 12.71 -2.18 15.01
N TYR A 12 12.84 -2.31 13.69
CA TYR A 12 13.34 -1.21 12.86
C TYR A 12 12.22 -0.31 12.35
N PHE A 13 11.07 -0.87 12.03
CA PHE A 13 10.03 -0.14 11.30
C PHE A 13 8.86 0.27 12.18
N ILE A 14 8.56 -0.41 13.29
CA ILE A 14 7.40 -0.04 14.11
C ILE A 14 7.77 1.13 15.05
N PRO A 15 6.98 2.21 15.08
CA PRO A 15 7.23 3.34 15.96
C PRO A 15 6.89 2.95 17.39
N THR A 16 7.58 3.56 18.35
CA THR A 16 7.17 3.49 19.75
C THR A 16 5.87 4.27 19.97
N GLU A 17 5.18 4.03 21.10
CA GLU A 17 3.98 4.80 21.47
C GLU A 17 4.24 6.31 21.54
N THR A 18 5.46 6.70 21.94
CA THR A 18 5.91 8.09 21.99
C THR A 18 6.18 8.69 20.61
N GLU A 19 6.76 7.93 19.67
CA GLU A 19 7.05 8.41 18.32
C GLU A 19 5.77 8.60 17.48
N ARG A 20 4.74 7.76 17.68
CA ARG A 20 3.46 7.67 16.91
C ARG A 20 3.60 7.42 15.41
N LYS A 21 4.71 7.79 14.77
CA LYS A 21 5.04 7.61 13.36
C LYS A 21 6.55 7.45 13.21
N ARG A 22 6.99 6.54 12.33
CA ARG A 22 8.39 6.36 11.97
C ARG A 22 8.54 6.29 10.44
N LYS A 23 9.63 6.84 9.92
CA LYS A 23 9.96 6.78 8.49
C LYS A 23 11.40 6.29 8.35
N VAL A 24 11.59 5.16 7.68
CA VAL A 24 12.91 4.58 7.40
C VAL A 24 13.18 4.73 5.91
N MET A 25 14.18 5.54 5.55
CA MET A 25 14.65 5.68 4.18
C MET A 25 15.66 4.58 3.83
N PHE A 26 15.62 4.09 2.60
CA PHE A 26 16.57 3.15 2.02
C PHE A 26 17.49 3.88 1.04
N GLU A 27 18.63 3.26 0.73
CA GLU A 27 19.68 3.84 -0.13
C GLU A 27 19.19 4.15 -1.55
N ASN A 28 18.23 3.37 -2.06
CA ASN A 28 17.61 3.60 -3.37
C ASN A 28 16.52 4.70 -3.35
N GLY A 29 16.41 5.48 -2.28
CA GLY A 29 15.44 6.56 -2.12
C GLY A 29 14.03 6.10 -1.72
N SER A 30 13.75 4.80 -1.65
CA SER A 30 12.46 4.34 -1.12
C SER A 30 12.38 4.51 0.38
N SER A 31 11.18 4.42 0.95
CA SER A 31 10.99 4.45 2.39
C SER A 31 9.84 3.58 2.85
N ILE A 32 9.95 3.07 4.07
CA ILE A 32 8.80 2.53 4.79
C ILE A 32 8.39 3.56 5.83
N THR A 33 7.15 4.03 5.71
CA THR A 33 6.51 4.88 6.71
C THR A 33 5.55 4.03 7.52
N THR A 34 5.65 4.09 8.83
CA THR A 34 4.76 3.39 9.75
C THR A 34 4.09 4.40 10.66
N LYS A 35 2.82 4.16 10.98
CA LYS A 35 2.00 5.01 11.85
C LYS A 35 1.24 4.14 12.83
N TYR A 36 1.34 4.50 14.11
CA TYR A 36 0.56 3.88 15.18
C TYR A 36 -0.92 4.19 14.98
N LYS A 37 -1.78 3.16 15.07
CA LYS A 37 -3.25 3.31 15.02
C LYS A 37 -3.87 2.95 16.37
N SER A 38 -3.48 1.82 16.94
CA SER A 38 -3.85 1.34 18.27
C SER A 38 -2.78 0.35 18.77
N GLU A 39 -2.83 -0.04 20.05
CA GLU A 39 -1.85 -0.89 20.74
C GLU A 39 -1.29 -2.06 19.92
N PHE A 40 -2.17 -2.71 19.13
CA PHE A 40 -1.79 -3.86 18.29
C PHE A 40 -2.00 -3.65 16.79
N LYS A 41 -2.14 -2.40 16.32
CA LYS A 41 -2.37 -2.09 14.90
C LYS A 41 -1.49 -0.94 14.42
N TYR A 42 -0.71 -1.23 13.39
CA TYR A 42 0.18 -0.28 12.75
C TYR A 42 -0.17 -0.19 11.28
N TYR A 43 -0.27 1.03 10.80
CA TYR A 43 -0.36 1.30 9.38
C TYR A 43 1.06 1.41 8.82
N VAL A 44 1.34 0.70 7.74
CA VAL A 44 2.64 0.65 7.08
C VAL A 44 2.43 0.95 5.62
N LYS A 45 3.14 1.97 5.16
CA LYS A 45 3.16 2.39 3.78
C LYS A 45 4.58 2.25 3.25
N TYR A 46 4.76 1.37 2.27
CA TYR A 46 5.94 1.42 1.43
C TYR A 46 5.76 2.56 0.43
N LEU A 47 6.72 3.47 0.40
CA LEU A 47 6.83 4.56 -0.57
C LEU A 47 8.05 4.26 -1.42
N PRO A 48 7.89 3.97 -2.72
CA PRO A 48 9.04 3.72 -3.57
C PRO A 48 9.86 5.00 -3.76
N GLY A 49 11.14 4.84 -4.09
CA GLY A 49 12.01 5.97 -4.43
C GLY A 49 11.69 6.56 -5.81
N ASN A 50 10.87 5.87 -6.60
CA ASN A 50 10.46 6.26 -7.94
C ASN A 50 8.92 6.43 -8.01
N TYR A 51 8.43 7.36 -8.82
CA TYR A 51 7.01 7.75 -8.87
C TYR A 51 6.06 6.63 -9.36
N ALA A 52 6.58 5.58 -10.01
CA ALA A 52 5.79 4.52 -10.63
C ALA A 52 4.93 3.70 -9.65
N ASP A 53 5.35 3.52 -8.39
CA ASP A 53 4.59 2.73 -7.40
C ASP A 53 3.87 3.59 -6.33
N TYR A 54 3.58 4.87 -6.65
CA TYR A 54 2.67 5.70 -5.83
C TYR A 54 1.25 5.12 -5.69
N TYR A 55 0.92 4.17 -6.56
CA TYR A 55 -0.35 3.44 -6.61
C TYR A 55 -0.31 2.09 -5.88
N SER A 56 0.83 1.70 -5.30
CA SER A 56 0.92 0.46 -4.54
C SER A 56 -0.04 0.44 -3.34
N PRO A 57 -0.59 -0.74 -3.00
CA PRO A 57 -1.48 -0.89 -1.87
C PRO A 57 -0.76 -0.54 -0.56
N GLU A 58 -1.54 -0.03 0.38
CA GLU A 58 -1.11 0.28 1.72
C GLU A 58 -1.35 -0.95 2.61
N PHE A 59 -0.68 -1.08 3.75
CA PHE A 59 -0.79 -2.28 4.58
C PHE A 59 -1.09 -1.93 6.03
N ILE A 60 -2.06 -2.61 6.64
CA ILE A 60 -2.19 -2.66 8.10
C ILE A 60 -1.53 -3.94 8.59
N PHE A 61 -0.60 -3.78 9.52
CA PHE A 61 -0.01 -4.86 10.27
C PHE A 61 -0.69 -4.94 11.63
N LYS A 62 -1.27 -6.10 11.95
CA LYS A 62 -1.78 -6.42 13.28
C LYS A 62 -0.73 -7.23 14.04
N THR A 63 -0.50 -6.95 15.32
CA THR A 63 0.60 -7.55 16.11
C THR A 63 0.13 -8.33 17.34
N GLU A 64 -1.18 -8.56 17.52
CA GLU A 64 -1.75 -9.20 18.74
C GLU A 64 -1.16 -10.57 19.07
N ASN A 65 -0.60 -11.31 18.09
CA ASN A 65 0.12 -12.59 18.28
C ASN A 65 0.82 -13.06 16.99
N ASP A 66 0.45 -12.51 15.83
CA ASP A 66 1.09 -12.79 14.54
C ASP A 66 0.98 -11.56 13.63
N LEU A 67 1.98 -11.37 12.76
CA LEU A 67 2.11 -10.20 11.89
C LEU A 67 1.15 -10.33 10.68
N LYS A 68 -0.16 -10.19 10.94
CA LYS A 68 -1.18 -10.27 9.90
C LYS A 68 -1.15 -9.03 9.03
N ILE A 69 -0.99 -9.22 7.72
CA ILE A 69 -0.93 -8.16 6.72
C ILE A 69 -2.32 -8.03 6.10
N ILE A 70 -2.96 -6.89 6.33
CA ILE A 70 -4.24 -6.54 5.70
C ILE A 70 -3.93 -5.49 4.63
N PRO A 71 -4.07 -5.82 3.35
CA PRO A 71 -3.90 -4.86 2.27
C PRO A 71 -5.05 -3.84 2.30
N ILE A 72 -4.74 -2.59 2.00
CA ILE A 72 -5.68 -1.49 1.85
C ILE A 72 -5.47 -0.88 0.47
N PRO A 73 -6.54 -0.81 -0.34
CA PRO A 73 -6.50 -0.11 -1.62
C PRO A 73 -6.01 1.33 -1.43
N ASN A 74 -5.04 1.74 -2.25
CA ASN A 74 -4.53 3.10 -2.19
C ASN A 74 -5.59 4.10 -2.71
N PHE A 75 -5.88 5.15 -1.93
CA PHE A 75 -6.89 6.15 -2.29
C PHE A 75 -6.58 6.85 -3.63
N PHE A 76 -5.30 7.10 -3.93
CA PHE A 76 -4.88 7.77 -5.16
C PHE A 76 -5.22 6.96 -6.42
N THR A 77 -5.31 5.62 -6.30
CA THR A 77 -5.78 4.77 -7.42
C THR A 77 -7.24 5.02 -7.77
N PHE A 78 -8.07 5.43 -6.82
CA PHE A 78 -9.48 5.74 -7.09
C PHE A 78 -9.68 7.07 -7.79
N LEU A 79 -8.69 7.98 -7.75
CA LEU A 79 -8.73 9.23 -8.52
C LEU A 79 -8.63 8.98 -10.03
N LEU A 80 -8.21 7.79 -10.46
CA LEU A 80 -8.21 7.41 -11.87
C LEU A 80 -9.62 7.21 -12.43
N ILE A 81 -10.61 6.90 -11.58
CA ILE A 81 -12.01 6.70 -11.99
C ILE A 81 -12.63 7.99 -12.57
N PRO A 82 -12.66 9.13 -11.84
CA PRO A 82 -13.24 10.35 -12.40
C PRO A 82 -12.47 10.85 -13.63
N ILE A 83 -11.15 10.66 -13.70
CA ILE A 83 -10.36 11.01 -14.88
C ILE A 83 -10.78 10.16 -16.09
N ALA A 84 -10.89 8.84 -15.93
CA ALA A 84 -11.33 7.95 -16.99
C ALA A 84 -12.76 8.26 -17.46
N LEU A 85 -13.67 8.60 -16.54
CA LEU A 85 -15.03 9.01 -16.88
C LEU A 85 -15.07 10.32 -17.66
N VAL A 86 -14.26 11.32 -17.30
CA VAL A 86 -14.16 12.58 -18.06
C VAL A 86 -13.67 12.32 -19.48
N ILE A 87 -12.64 11.48 -19.65
CA ILE A 87 -12.11 11.12 -20.97
C ILE A 87 -13.16 10.38 -21.80
N LEU A 88 -13.79 9.34 -21.24
CA LEU A 88 -14.82 8.56 -21.94
C LEU A 88 -16.02 9.41 -22.34
N ASN A 89 -16.50 10.29 -21.45
CA ASN A 89 -17.62 11.18 -21.76
C ASN A 89 -17.23 12.21 -22.85
N TYR A 90 -16.00 12.72 -22.83
CA TYR A 90 -15.52 13.68 -23.82
C TYR A 90 -15.38 13.09 -25.22
N PHE A 91 -14.93 11.84 -25.36
CA PHE A 91 -14.68 11.22 -26.67
C PHE A 91 -15.86 10.42 -27.22
N GLU A 92 -16.67 9.79 -26.36
CA GLU A 92 -17.68 8.81 -26.80
C GLU A 92 -19.13 9.25 -26.57
N ASN A 93 -19.40 10.43 -25.97
CA ASN A 93 -20.76 10.90 -25.64
C ASN A 93 -21.61 9.78 -24.99
N VAL A 94 -21.01 9.11 -24.00
CA VAL A 94 -21.58 7.93 -23.37
C VAL A 94 -22.93 8.26 -22.74
N GLU A 95 -23.96 7.50 -23.10
CA GLU A 95 -25.30 7.64 -22.51
C GLU A 95 -25.26 7.43 -20.99
N LEU A 96 -26.05 8.22 -20.27
CA LEU A 96 -26.08 8.26 -18.80
C LEU A 96 -26.35 6.88 -18.16
N GLU A 97 -27.10 6.01 -18.84
CA GLU A 97 -27.40 4.65 -18.39
C GLU A 97 -26.17 3.74 -18.38
N ASN A 98 -25.22 3.98 -19.29
CA ASN A 98 -23.98 3.19 -19.39
C ASN A 98 -22.90 3.64 -18.39
N ILE A 99 -23.01 4.86 -17.85
CA ILE A 99 -22.04 5.43 -16.89
C ILE A 99 -21.94 4.57 -15.63
N TRP A 100 -23.07 4.06 -15.11
CA TRP A 100 -23.07 3.22 -13.91
C TRP A 100 -22.36 1.88 -14.13
N THR A 101 -22.59 1.25 -15.27
CA THR A 101 -21.92 0.00 -15.67
C THR A 101 -20.42 0.21 -15.80
N ILE A 102 -19.99 1.30 -16.43
CA ILE A 102 -18.57 1.68 -16.56
C ILE A 102 -17.96 1.95 -15.19
N LEU A 103 -18.65 2.68 -14.31
CA LEU A 103 -18.18 2.97 -12.95
C LEU A 103 -17.93 1.68 -12.17
N ILE A 104 -18.87 0.73 -12.19
CA ILE A 104 -18.75 -0.57 -11.52
C ILE A 104 -17.55 -1.35 -12.08
N ALA A 105 -17.40 -1.37 -13.41
CA ALA A 105 -16.27 -2.04 -14.06
C ALA A 105 -14.91 -1.42 -13.67
N LEU A 106 -14.82 -0.09 -13.61
CA LEU A 106 -13.61 0.63 -13.20
C LEU A 106 -13.26 0.37 -11.73
N ILE A 107 -14.25 0.37 -10.83
CA ILE A 107 -14.04 0.03 -9.41
C ILE A 107 -13.55 -1.41 -9.29
N GLY A 108 -14.19 -2.36 -9.98
CA GLY A 108 -13.80 -3.77 -9.99
C GLY A 108 -12.37 -3.96 -10.50
N PHE A 109 -12.01 -3.30 -11.60
CA PHE A 109 -10.65 -3.33 -12.16
C PHE A 109 -9.62 -2.77 -11.20
N LEU A 110 -9.89 -1.65 -10.52
CA LEU A 110 -8.98 -1.08 -9.54
C LEU A 110 -8.77 -2.02 -8.34
N ILE A 111 -9.84 -2.61 -7.81
CA ILE A 111 -9.75 -3.61 -6.74
C ILE A 111 -8.87 -4.79 -7.21
N PHE A 112 -9.09 -5.29 -8.42
CA PHE A 112 -8.30 -6.38 -8.99
C PHE A 112 -6.82 -6.03 -9.11
N VAL A 113 -6.48 -4.87 -9.67
CA VAL A 113 -5.10 -4.39 -9.78
C VAL A 113 -4.46 -4.24 -8.39
N GLN A 114 -5.18 -3.66 -7.43
CA GLN A 114 -4.69 -3.53 -6.05
C GLN A 114 -4.38 -4.91 -5.44
N ILE A 115 -5.23 -5.92 -5.68
CA ILE A 115 -5.00 -7.29 -5.20
C ILE A 115 -3.74 -7.90 -5.84
N LEU A 116 -3.59 -7.77 -7.16
CA LEU A 116 -2.41 -8.28 -7.87
C LEU A 116 -1.11 -7.65 -7.35
N LEU A 117 -1.14 -6.37 -6.98
CA LEU A 117 0.02 -5.65 -6.47
C LEU A 117 0.39 -5.98 -5.02
N ILE A 118 -0.44 -6.70 -4.28
CA ILE A 118 -0.15 -7.10 -2.88
C ILE A 118 1.12 -7.94 -2.82
N PHE A 119 1.20 -9.01 -3.60
CA PHE A 119 2.30 -9.96 -3.57
C PHE A 119 3.67 -9.33 -3.87
N PRO A 120 3.87 -8.60 -4.98
CA PRO A 120 5.15 -7.96 -5.26
C PRO A 120 5.52 -6.90 -4.22
N SER A 121 4.53 -6.18 -3.68
CA SER A 121 4.77 -5.19 -2.61
C SER A 121 5.26 -5.85 -1.32
N ILE A 122 4.65 -6.97 -0.90
CA ILE A 122 5.10 -7.73 0.27
C ILE A 122 6.50 -8.31 0.04
N MET A 123 6.79 -8.84 -1.16
CA MET A 123 8.12 -9.34 -1.51
C MET A 123 9.18 -8.24 -1.43
N ASN A 124 8.87 -7.04 -1.92
CA ASN A 124 9.75 -5.88 -1.82
C ASN A 124 9.99 -5.48 -0.36
N ILE A 125 8.94 -5.40 0.47
CA ILE A 125 9.09 -5.10 1.90
C ILE A 125 10.01 -6.13 2.56
N ARG A 126 9.79 -7.43 2.33
CA ARG A 126 10.65 -8.50 2.87
C ARG A 126 12.10 -8.35 2.44
N LYS A 127 12.35 -8.12 1.15
CA LYS A 127 13.70 -7.92 0.62
C LYS A 127 14.40 -6.76 1.35
N ARG A 128 13.70 -5.64 1.54
CA ARG A 128 14.24 -4.44 2.21
C ARG A 128 14.50 -4.64 3.69
N VAL A 129 13.65 -5.40 4.38
CA VAL A 129 13.89 -5.81 5.78
C VAL A 129 15.17 -6.63 5.88
N ASN A 130 15.39 -7.57 4.96
CA ASN A 130 16.58 -8.43 4.96
C ASN A 130 17.85 -7.68 4.60
N GLU A 131 17.79 -6.68 3.72
CA GLU A 131 18.93 -5.79 3.43
C GLU A 131 19.39 -5.04 4.69
N LYS A 132 18.45 -4.52 5.48
CA LYS A 132 18.74 -3.87 6.78
C LYS A 132 19.24 -4.81 7.87
N GLN A 133 19.15 -6.13 7.70
CA GLN A 133 19.76 -7.08 8.63
C GLN A 133 21.27 -7.24 8.39
N LYS A 134 21.71 -7.06 7.15
CA LYS A 134 23.09 -7.34 6.73
C LYS A 134 24.04 -6.15 6.92
N ASN A 135 23.48 -4.95 7.10
CA ASN A 135 24.19 -3.70 7.37
C ASN A 135 23.96 -3.27 8.82
#